data_AF-A0A7J9NED8-F1
#
_entry.id   AF-A0A7J9NED8-F1
#
_cell.length_a   1.000
_cell.length_b   1.000
_cell.length_c   1.000
_cell.angle_alpha   90.00
_cell.angle_beta   90.00
_cell.angle_gamma   90.00
#
_symmetry.space_group_name_H-M   'P 1'
#
loop_
_entity.id
_entity.type
_entity.pdbx_description
1 polymer ?
#
loop_
_entity_poly.entity_id
_entity_poly.type
_entity_poly.pdbx_seq_one_letter_code
_entity_poly.pdbx_strand_id
1 'polypeptide(L)'
;MADNVAHQLGNFVGEFIKYDTAATQLGYKCIMRIRVRVDVRKPLKRKKMIALKNGESVYVRFEYEKLTLFCFLCGKLGYGESFCPIRAIQPQSEYVFNWDISLRA
;
A
#
# COMPACT_ATOMS: atom_id res chain seq x y z
N MET A 1 -14.28 -8.57 15.46
CA MET A 1 -14.37 -7.16 15.00
C MET A 1 -13.18 -6.75 14.15
N ALA A 2 -11.93 -6.97 14.58
CA ALA A 2 -10.73 -6.66 13.78
C ALA A 2 -10.67 -7.40 12.43
N ASP A 3 -11.17 -8.63 12.38
CA ASP A 3 -11.17 -9.46 11.17
C ASP A 3 -11.98 -8.84 10.00
N ASN A 4 -13.17 -8.29 10.27
CA ASN A 4 -13.98 -7.61 9.24
C ASN A 4 -13.26 -6.35 8.69
N VAL A 5 -12.60 -5.60 9.58
CA VAL A 5 -11.81 -4.42 9.17
C VAL A 5 -10.61 -4.86 8.32
N ALA A 6 -9.93 -5.95 8.70
CA ALA A 6 -8.83 -6.53 7.93
C ALA A 6 -9.31 -6.97 6.54
N HIS A 7 -10.47 -7.62 6.45
CA HIS A 7 -11.07 -8.00 5.17
C HIS A 7 -11.37 -6.77 4.29
N GLN A 8 -11.98 -5.73 4.84
CA GLN A 8 -12.31 -4.50 4.11
C GLN A 8 -11.08 -3.72 3.66
N LEU A 9 -10.06 -3.62 4.51
CA LEU A 9 -8.79 -2.96 4.16
C LEU A 9 -8.00 -3.79 3.15
N GLY A 10 -7.94 -5.11 3.33
CA GLY A 10 -7.31 -6.03 2.39
C GLY A 10 -7.93 -5.96 1.01
N ASN A 11 -9.26 -5.99 0.93
CA ASN A 11 -10.00 -5.86 -0.34
C ASN A 11 -9.90 -4.48 -0.99
N PHE A 12 -9.53 -3.45 -0.23
CA PHE A 12 -9.24 -2.14 -0.79
C PHE A 12 -7.86 -2.07 -1.44
N VAL A 13 -6.87 -2.77 -0.86
CA VAL A 13 -5.51 -2.83 -1.40
C VAL A 13 -5.42 -3.80 -2.58
N GLY A 14 -6.09 -4.95 -2.49
CA GLY A 14 -6.09 -6.00 -3.49
C GLY A 14 -7.21 -7.00 -3.24
N GLU A 15 -6.97 -8.29 -3.45
CA GLU A 15 -7.87 -9.37 -3.02
C GLU A 15 -7.36 -9.93 -1.69
N PHE A 16 -8.19 -9.90 -0.65
CA PHE A 16 -7.82 -10.43 0.66
C PHE A 16 -7.53 -11.93 0.60
N ILE A 17 -6.43 -12.36 1.23
CA ILE A 17 -6.07 -13.77 1.37
C ILE A 17 -6.15 -14.20 2.83
N LYS A 18 -5.47 -13.47 3.72
CA LYS A 18 -5.35 -13.88 5.13
C LYS A 18 -5.05 -12.68 6.02
N TYR A 19 -5.63 -12.68 7.22
CA TYR A 19 -5.23 -11.82 8.32
C TYR A 19 -4.30 -12.58 9.27
N ASP A 20 -3.14 -11.99 9.59
CA ASP A 20 -2.19 -12.56 10.54
C ASP A 20 -2.43 -12.00 11.94
N THR A 21 -3.12 -12.79 12.78
CA THR A 21 -3.46 -12.44 14.17
C THR A 21 -2.28 -12.54 15.13
N ALA A 22 -1.19 -13.22 14.74
CA ALA A 22 0.01 -13.33 15.59
C ALA A 22 0.85 -12.04 15.54
N ALA A 23 0.76 -11.28 14.45
CA ALA A 23 1.47 -10.03 14.27
C ALA A 23 0.87 -8.84 15.05
N THR A 24 -0.30 -9.02 15.67
CA THR A 24 -1.06 -7.93 16.32
C THR A 24 -0.37 -7.34 17.56
N GLN A 25 0.67 -8.00 18.11
CA GLN A 25 1.43 -7.53 19.29
C GLN A 25 2.96 -7.55 19.09
N LEU A 26 3.45 -7.02 17.97
CA LEU A 26 4.89 -6.75 17.81
C LEU A 26 5.29 -5.45 18.54
N GLY A 27 5.52 -5.55 19.85
CA GLY A 27 6.04 -4.47 20.70
C GLY A 27 5.05 -3.36 21.00
N TYR A 28 5.48 -2.09 20.94
CA TYR A 28 4.68 -0.89 21.26
C TYR A 28 3.79 -0.39 20.11
N LYS A 29 3.81 -1.05 18.93
CA LYS A 29 3.13 -0.58 17.72
C LYS A 29 2.01 -1.54 17.33
N CYS A 30 0.76 -1.10 17.45
CA CYS A 30 -0.40 -1.87 16.97
C CYS A 30 -0.44 -1.84 15.44
N ILE A 31 0.07 -2.89 14.80
CA ILE A 31 0.02 -3.07 13.36
C ILE A 31 -0.95 -4.19 12.97
N MET A 32 -1.62 -4.03 11.83
CA MET A 32 -2.48 -5.06 11.24
C MET A 32 -1.77 -5.62 10.01
N ARG A 33 -1.33 -6.89 10.08
CA ARG A 33 -0.63 -7.54 8.99
C ARG A 33 -1.60 -8.39 8.17
N ILE A 34 -1.76 -8.03 6.90
CA ILE A 34 -2.73 -8.66 6.00
C ILE A 34 -1.99 -9.14 4.76
N ARG A 35 -2.26 -10.38 4.35
CA ARG A 35 -1.81 -10.91 3.07
C ARG A 35 -2.89 -10.66 2.03
N VAL A 36 -2.49 -10.05 0.92
CA VAL A 36 -3.35 -9.70 -0.22
C VAL A 36 -2.74 -10.14 -1.53
N ARG A 37 -3.56 -10.47 -2.52
CA ARG A 37 -3.15 -10.57 -3.93
C ARG A 37 -3.30 -9.20 -4.58
N VAL A 38 -2.22 -8.66 -5.12
CA VAL A 38 -2.20 -7.33 -5.76
C VAL A 38 -2.07 -7.44 -7.28
N ASP A 39 -2.76 -6.56 -8.00
CA ASP A 39 -2.58 -6.42 -9.45
C ASP A 39 -1.37 -5.52 -9.73
N VAL A 40 -0.27 -6.13 -10.19
CA VAL A 40 1.00 -5.44 -10.47
C VAL A 40 0.90 -4.35 -11.54
N ARG A 41 -0.16 -4.39 -12.37
CA ARG A 41 -0.41 -3.41 -13.43
C ARG A 41 -0.95 -2.10 -12.88
N LYS A 42 -1.39 -2.07 -11.62
CA LYS A 42 -1.96 -0.91 -10.94
C LYS A 42 -0.97 -0.37 -9.90
N PRO A 43 -0.96 0.95 -9.66
CA PRO A 43 -0.14 1.51 -8.60
C PRO A 43 -0.58 1.02 -7.21
N LEU A 44 0.39 0.85 -6.30
CA LEU A 44 0.10 0.48 -4.92
C LEU A 44 -0.64 1.58 -4.17
N LYS A 45 -1.55 1.17 -3.27
CA LYS A 45 -2.34 2.06 -2.42
C LYS A 45 -1.52 2.51 -1.22
N ARG A 46 -1.47 3.82 -0.93
CA ARG A 46 -0.64 4.37 0.16
C ARG A 46 -1.41 4.56 1.47
N LYS A 47 -2.64 5.03 1.38
CA LYS A 47 -3.49 5.31 2.53
C LYS A 47 -4.96 5.20 2.17
N LYS A 48 -5.80 4.95 3.18
CA LYS A 48 -7.25 5.02 3.09
C LYS A 48 -7.78 5.83 4.27
N MET A 49 -8.65 6.79 3.99
CA MET A 49 -9.41 7.45 5.04
C MET A 49 -10.57 6.54 5.45
N ILE A 50 -10.71 6.27 6.74
CA ILE A 50 -11.80 5.50 7.31
C ILE A 50 -12.57 6.37 8.31
N ALA A 51 -13.90 6.23 8.31
CA ALA A 51 -14.76 6.86 9.31
C ALA A 51 -14.84 5.96 10.55
N LEU A 52 -14.63 6.55 11.71
CA LEU A 52 -14.80 5.92 13.01
C LEU A 52 -16.24 6.12 13.50
N LYS A 53 -16.68 5.28 14.44
CA LYS A 53 -18.04 5.33 14.99
C LYS A 53 -18.34 6.61 15.76
N ASN A 54 -17.32 7.29 16.26
CA ASN A 54 -17.40 8.57 16.96
C ASN A 54 -17.52 9.77 16.00
N GLY A 55 -17.59 9.54 14.68
CA GLY A 55 -17.69 10.60 13.66
C GLY A 55 -16.34 11.14 13.19
N GLU A 56 -15.23 10.71 13.80
CA GLU A 56 -13.89 11.11 13.37
C GLU A 56 -13.45 10.35 12.12
N SER A 57 -12.52 10.94 11.37
CA SER A 57 -11.89 10.29 10.22
C SER A 57 -10.39 10.12 10.45
N VAL A 58 -9.89 8.90 10.23
CA VAL A 58 -8.48 8.57 10.40
C VAL A 58 -7.91 8.03 9.10
N TYR A 59 -6.67 8.40 8.79
CA TYR A 59 -5.92 7.82 7.69
C TYR A 59 -5.20 6.56 8.13
N VAL A 60 -5.62 5.41 7.60
CA VAL A 60 -4.84 4.18 7.66
C VAL A 60 -3.75 4.28 6.60
N ARG A 61 -2.49 4.12 7.00
CA ARG A 61 -1.34 4.04 6.08
C ARG A 61 -1.03 2.58 5.79
N PHE A 62 -0.63 2.30 4.55
CA PHE A 62 -0.24 0.97 4.13
C PHE A 62 1.27 0.92 3.91
N GLU A 63 1.90 -0.06 4.54
CA GLU A 63 3.29 -0.43 4.35
C GLU A 63 3.30 -1.86 3.77
N TYR A 64 4.24 -2.14 2.88
CA TYR A 64 4.32 -3.37 2.10
C TYR A 64 5.62 -4.10 2.41
N GLU A 65 5.48 -5.35 2.82
CA GLU A 65 6.60 -6.26 2.95
C GLU A 65 6.94 -6.90 1.60
N LYS A 66 8.22 -7.26 1.41
CA LYS A 66 8.70 -7.95 0.20
C LYS A 66 8.41 -7.19 -1.10
N LEU A 67 8.47 -5.86 -1.04
CA LEU A 67 8.33 -4.97 -2.19
C LEU A 67 9.56 -5.09 -3.12
N THR A 68 9.52 -6.07 -4.03
CA THR A 68 10.53 -6.25 -5.09
C THR A 68 10.26 -5.29 -6.25
N LEU A 69 11.29 -5.03 -7.09
CA LEU A 69 11.23 -4.26 -8.36
C LEU A 69 10.04 -3.26 -8.45
N PHE A 70 10.19 -2.12 -7.79
CA PHE A 70 9.13 -1.12 -7.67
C PHE A 70 9.59 0.21 -8.27
N CYS A 71 8.68 0.87 -8.99
CA CYS A 71 8.91 2.17 -9.60
C CYS A 71 8.32 3.29 -8.74
N PHE A 72 9.17 4.16 -8.17
CA PHE A 72 8.71 5.30 -7.35
C PHE A 72 8.04 6.42 -8.17
N LEU A 73 8.26 6.45 -9.48
CA LEU A 73 7.64 7.42 -10.38
C LEU A 73 6.14 7.12 -10.63
N CYS A 74 5.78 5.84 -10.84
CA CYS A 74 4.41 5.46 -11.19
C CYS A 74 3.72 4.54 -10.18
N GLY A 75 4.43 4.11 -9.14
CA GLY A 75 3.90 3.27 -8.06
C GLY A 75 3.62 1.81 -8.41
N LYS A 76 4.14 1.30 -9.53
CA LYS A 76 3.86 -0.06 -10.03
C LYS A 76 4.99 -1.03 -9.72
N LEU A 77 4.64 -2.31 -9.70
CA LEU A 77 5.56 -3.43 -9.55
C LEU A 77 6.01 -3.97 -10.91
N GLY A 78 7.22 -4.56 -10.94
CA GLY A 78 7.77 -5.29 -12.08
C GLY A 78 8.93 -4.58 -12.79
N TYR A 79 9.17 -3.30 -12.52
CA TYR A 79 10.26 -2.53 -13.14
C TYR A 79 10.73 -1.37 -12.25
N GLY A 80 11.97 -0.94 -12.47
CA GLY A 80 12.52 0.28 -11.85
C GLY A 80 12.24 1.54 -12.67
N GLU A 81 12.56 2.72 -12.13
CA GLU A 81 12.24 4.00 -12.78
C GLU A 81 12.84 4.12 -14.18
N SER A 82 14.01 3.55 -14.43
CA SER A 82 14.67 3.57 -15.74
C SER A 82 13.78 3.07 -16.87
N PHE A 83 12.93 2.08 -16.60
CA PHE A 83 12.03 1.44 -17.56
C PHE A 83 10.57 1.90 -17.39
N CYS A 84 10.33 2.99 -16.65
CA CYS A 84 8.99 3.48 -16.43
C CYS A 84 8.39 4.07 -17.73
N PRO A 85 7.18 3.64 -18.16
CA PRO A 85 6.54 4.17 -19.36
C PRO A 85 6.30 5.68 -19.33
N ILE A 86 6.14 6.26 -18.12
CA ILE A 86 5.99 7.71 -17.96
C ILE A 86 7.18 8.47 -18.54
N ARG A 87 8.40 7.90 -18.48
CA ARG A 87 9.60 8.54 -19.03
C ARG A 87 9.59 8.67 -20.55
N ALA A 88 8.83 7.83 -21.24
CA ALA A 88 8.68 7.91 -22.70
C ALA A 88 7.61 8.94 -23.12
N ILE A 89 6.73 9.35 -22.19
CA ILE A 89 5.55 10.17 -22.49
C ILE A 89 5.72 11.60 -21.97
N GLN A 90 6.39 11.79 -20.82
CA GLN A 90 6.46 13.06 -20.11
C GLN A 90 7.91 13.56 -19.95
N PRO A 91 8.13 14.89 -20.02
CA PRO A 91 9.42 15.50 -19.71
C PRO A 91 9.72 15.40 -18.21
N GLN A 92 11.00 15.34 -17.87
CA GLN A 92 11.45 15.15 -16.49
C GLN A 92 10.99 16.26 -15.52
N SER A 93 10.77 17.47 -16.02
CA SER A 93 10.26 18.61 -15.22
C SER A 93 8.87 18.37 -14.64
N GLU A 94 8.10 17.42 -15.18
CA GLU A 94 6.73 17.12 -14.75
C GLU A 94 6.62 15.87 -13.88
N TYR A 95 7.74 15.23 -13.54
CA TYR A 95 7.72 14.00 -12.75
C TYR A 95 7.29 14.28 -11.31
N VAL A 96 6.18 13.66 -10.89
CA VAL A 96 5.70 13.70 -9.51
C VAL A 96 5.98 12.36 -8.83
N PHE A 97 6.90 12.37 -7.87
CA PHE A 97 7.26 11.20 -7.07
C PHE A 97 6.28 11.02 -5.91
N ASN A 98 5.10 10.50 -6.23
CA ASN A 98 4.06 10.21 -5.25
C ASN A 98 4.29 8.92 -4.45
N TRP A 99 5.44 8.26 -4.59
CA TRP A 99 5.81 7.09 -3.81
C TRP A 99 7.24 7.28 -3.29
N ASP A 100 7.50 6.84 -2.07
CA ASP A 100 8.79 6.98 -1.39
C ASP A 100 9.03 5.78 -0.44
N ILE A 101 10.15 5.79 0.28
CA ILE A 101 10.58 4.65 1.11
C ILE A 101 9.61 4.33 2.27
N SER A 102 8.71 5.25 2.64
CA SER A 102 7.65 5.01 3.64
C SER A 102 6.67 3.89 3.28
N LEU A 103 6.70 3.39 2.04
CA LEU A 103 5.91 2.25 1.61
C LEU A 103 6.47 0.91 2.06
N ARG A 104 7.70 0.84 2.57
CA ARG A 104 8.31 -0.42 3.02
C ARG A 104 8.12 -0.57 4.52
N ALA A 105 7.58 -1.72 4.92
CA ALA A 105 7.51 -2.17 6.32
C ALA A 105 8.84 -2.78 6.77
#